data_AF-A0A3S4LYS7-F1
#
_entry.id   AF-A0A3S4LYS7-F1
#
_cell.length_a   1.000
_cell.length_b   1.000
_cell.length_c   1.000
_cell.angle_alpha   90.00
_cell.angle_beta   90.00
_cell.angle_gamma   90.00
#
_symmetry.space_group_name_H-M   'P 1'
#
loop_
_entity.id
_entity.type
_entity.pdbx_description
1 polymer ?
#
loop_
_entity_poly.entity_id
_entity_poly.type
_entity_poly.pdbx_seq_one_letter_code
_entity_poly.pdbx_strand_id
1 'polypeptide(L)'
;MDFLDRFEACIISGAIGDAWGSSYENEVETDDSHIYYLGKKNKKRRVWSITDDTQMTLATCEVLSDSFTPENLINRFIEYYRSRKLTGIGASTLKAILDTEAGLHWSQAGRIGEFAAGNGGAMRIAPFAFFLRYYKTECLRSM
;
A
#
# COMPACT_ATOMS: atom_id res chain seq x y z
N MET A 1 15.70 -16.02 15.91
CA MET A 1 15.05 -15.40 14.74
C MET A 1 15.90 -14.22 14.34
N ASP A 2 16.52 -14.33 13.18
CA ASP A 2 17.43 -13.32 12.65
C ASP A 2 16.67 -12.03 12.27
N PHE A 3 17.40 -10.93 12.08
CA PHE A 3 16.82 -9.68 11.61
C PHE A 3 16.16 -9.84 10.23
N LEU A 4 16.83 -10.57 9.32
CA LEU A 4 16.33 -10.82 7.98
C LEU A 4 15.04 -11.67 8.01
N ASP A 5 15.00 -12.72 8.84
CA ASP A 5 13.80 -13.54 9.04
C ASP A 5 12.59 -12.69 9.44
N ARG A 6 12.80 -11.70 10.34
CA ARG A 6 11.73 -10.82 10.81
C ARG A 6 11.26 -9.84 9.74
N PHE A 7 12.16 -9.34 8.92
CA PHE A 7 11.82 -8.48 7.79
C PHE A 7 10.99 -9.26 6.76
N GLU A 8 11.50 -10.42 6.34
CA GLU A 8 10.81 -11.29 5.38
C GLU A 8 9.43 -11.71 5.89
N ALA A 9 9.35 -12.20 7.13
CA ALA A 9 8.08 -12.57 7.74
C ALA A 9 7.10 -11.39 7.82
N CYS A 10 7.57 -10.17 8.07
CA CYS A 10 6.71 -8.98 8.11
C CYS A 10 6.12 -8.65 6.73
N ILE A 11 6.94 -8.65 5.68
CA ILE A 11 6.48 -8.33 4.31
C ILE A 11 5.53 -9.42 3.80
N ILE A 12 5.86 -10.70 4.02
CA ILE A 12 5.02 -11.83 3.61
C ILE A 12 3.68 -11.80 4.36
N SER A 13 3.69 -11.60 5.68
CA SER A 13 2.46 -11.55 6.47
C SER A 13 1.57 -10.36 6.08
N GLY A 14 2.18 -9.22 5.75
CA GLY A 14 1.47 -8.07 5.21
C GLY A 14 0.77 -8.39 3.89
N ALA A 15 1.48 -9.04 2.95
CA ALA A 15 0.90 -9.46 1.67
C ALA A 15 -0.20 -10.51 1.81
N ILE A 16 -0.06 -11.46 2.75
CA ILE A 16 -1.11 -12.42 3.09
C ILE A 16 -2.33 -11.70 3.65
N GLY A 17 -2.12 -10.73 4.56
CA GLY A 17 -3.18 -9.92 5.15
C GLY A 17 -3.96 -9.11 4.12
N ASP A 18 -3.25 -8.45 3.21
CA ASP A 18 -3.81 -7.72 2.07
C ASP A 18 -4.64 -8.67 1.16
N ALA A 19 -4.03 -9.76 0.68
CA ALA A 19 -4.72 -10.70 -0.18
C ALA A 19 -5.96 -11.33 0.48
N TRP A 20 -5.92 -11.53 1.80
CA TRP A 20 -7.06 -11.99 2.58
C TRP A 20 -8.15 -10.91 2.70
N GLY A 21 -7.76 -9.70 3.09
CA GLY A 21 -8.65 -8.56 3.28
C GLY A 21 -9.37 -8.13 2.00
N SER A 22 -8.69 -8.20 0.86
CA SER A 22 -9.23 -7.80 -0.45
C SER A 22 -10.51 -8.56 -0.84
N SER A 23 -10.65 -9.81 -0.39
CA SER A 23 -11.87 -10.59 -0.62
C SER A 23 -13.09 -10.09 0.18
N TYR A 24 -12.88 -9.34 1.26
CA TYR A 24 -13.93 -8.86 2.18
C TYR A 24 -14.14 -7.35 2.09
N GLU A 25 -13.36 -6.64 1.29
CA GLU A 25 -13.51 -5.20 1.12
C GLU A 25 -14.90 -4.83 0.61
N ASN A 26 -15.47 -3.80 1.25
CA ASN A 26 -16.80 -3.26 0.98
C ASN A 26 -17.94 -4.28 1.14
N GLU A 27 -17.70 -5.41 1.83
CA GLU A 27 -18.78 -6.28 2.27
C GLU A 27 -19.47 -5.65 3.48
N VAL A 28 -20.75 -5.32 3.31
CA VAL A 28 -21.64 -4.96 4.42
C VAL A 28 -22.47 -6.20 4.74
N GLU A 29 -22.42 -6.64 5.98
CA GLU A 29 -23.34 -7.67 6.49
C GLU A 29 -24.73 -7.05 6.64
N THR A 30 -25.49 -7.06 5.55
CA THR A 30 -26.91 -6.68 5.56
C THR A 30 -27.79 -7.93 5.51
N ASP A 31 -28.81 -7.97 6.36
CA ASP A 31 -29.87 -8.98 6.30
C ASP A 31 -30.79 -8.70 5.11
N ASP A 32 -30.43 -9.24 3.94
CA ASP A 32 -31.16 -9.03 2.70
C ASP A 32 -32.28 -10.08 2.49
N SER A 33 -32.66 -10.82 3.54
CA SER A 33 -33.68 -11.88 3.48
C SER A 33 -35.04 -11.38 2.98
N HIS A 34 -35.35 -10.11 3.19
CA HIS A 34 -36.59 -9.47 2.75
C HIS A 34 -36.52 -8.77 1.38
N ILE A 35 -35.31 -8.60 0.82
CA ILE A 35 -35.11 -7.82 -0.42
C ILE A 35 -35.23 -8.73 -1.66
N TYR A 36 -34.86 -10.00 -1.55
CA TYR A 36 -34.89 -10.93 -2.66
C TYR A 36 -36.05 -11.93 -2.53
N TYR A 37 -37.20 -11.58 -3.12
CA TYR A 37 -38.43 -12.41 -3.12
C TYR A 37 -38.29 -13.76 -3.86
N LEU A 38 -37.29 -13.92 -4.74
CA LEU A 38 -37.18 -15.06 -5.66
C LEU A 38 -35.73 -15.49 -5.94
N GLY A 39 -34.80 -15.27 -5.01
CA GLY A 39 -33.42 -15.70 -5.17
C GLY A 39 -32.56 -15.39 -3.96
N LYS A 40 -31.46 -16.13 -3.78
CA LYS A 40 -30.44 -15.77 -2.78
C LYS A 40 -29.57 -14.64 -3.34
N LYS A 41 -29.09 -13.72 -2.49
CA LYS A 41 -28.07 -12.74 -2.86
C LYS A 41 -26.94 -13.45 -3.61
N ASN A 42 -26.57 -12.94 -4.78
CA ASN A 42 -25.42 -13.46 -5.52
C ASN A 42 -24.17 -13.31 -4.64
N LYS A 43 -23.64 -14.43 -4.14
CA LYS A 43 -22.42 -14.44 -3.36
C LYS A 43 -21.29 -13.96 -4.26
N LYS A 44 -20.63 -12.86 -3.87
CA LYS A 44 -19.44 -12.35 -4.57
C LYS A 44 -18.42 -13.50 -4.64
N ARG A 45 -17.95 -13.82 -5.84
CA ARG A 45 -16.89 -14.82 -5.99
C ARG A 45 -15.65 -14.27 -5.31
N ARG A 46 -15.15 -14.99 -4.31
CA ARG A 46 -13.94 -14.62 -3.59
C ARG A 46 -12.74 -14.74 -4.51
N VAL A 47 -12.00 -13.67 -4.63
CA VAL A 47 -10.74 -13.62 -5.36
C VAL A 47 -9.74 -13.06 -4.38
N TRP A 48 -8.76 -13.90 -4.03
CA TRP A 48 -7.67 -13.53 -3.15
C TRP A 48 -6.56 -12.98 -4.04
N SER A 49 -6.32 -11.68 -3.94
CA SER A 49 -5.31 -10.99 -4.73
C SER A 49 -4.69 -9.88 -3.91
N ILE A 50 -3.39 -9.70 -4.07
CA ILE A 50 -2.69 -8.52 -3.56
C ILE A 50 -3.24 -7.25 -4.20
N THR A 51 -3.25 -6.16 -3.44
CA THR A 51 -3.75 -4.85 -3.86
C THR A 51 -2.64 -3.79 -3.78
N ASP A 52 -3.01 -2.52 -3.82
CA ASP A 52 -2.09 -1.39 -3.74
C ASP A 52 -1.31 -1.40 -2.42
N ASP A 53 -1.84 -1.97 -1.34
CA ASP A 53 -1.14 -2.17 -0.07
C ASP A 53 0.20 -2.90 -0.28
N THR A 54 0.16 -4.11 -0.86
CA THR A 54 1.37 -4.89 -1.12
C THR A 54 2.19 -4.29 -2.25
N GLN A 55 1.55 -3.86 -3.35
CA GLN A 55 2.26 -3.36 -4.53
C GLN A 55 3.07 -2.09 -4.20
N MET A 56 2.49 -1.15 -3.44
CA MET A 56 3.20 0.05 -3.02
C MET A 56 4.23 -0.23 -1.93
N THR A 57 4.02 -1.24 -1.09
CA THR A 57 5.03 -1.72 -0.13
C THR A 57 6.26 -2.25 -0.87
N LEU A 58 6.08 -3.06 -1.91
CA LEU A 58 7.19 -3.58 -2.72
C LEU A 58 7.94 -2.47 -3.46
N ALA A 59 7.21 -1.51 -4.07
CA ALA A 59 7.82 -0.32 -4.65
C ALA A 59 8.67 0.47 -3.63
N THR A 60 8.21 0.54 -2.38
CA THR A 60 8.95 1.19 -1.29
C THR A 60 10.24 0.42 -0.97
N CYS A 61 10.18 -0.91 -0.89
CA CYS A 61 11.37 -1.74 -0.71
C CYS A 61 12.41 -1.54 -1.83
N GLU A 62 11.96 -1.48 -3.08
CA GLU A 62 12.85 -1.25 -4.24
C GLU A 62 13.60 0.09 -4.11
N VAL A 63 12.90 1.17 -3.75
CA VAL A 63 13.52 2.50 -3.62
C VAL A 63 14.43 2.59 -2.39
N LEU A 64 14.06 1.95 -1.28
CA LEU A 64 14.90 1.89 -0.08
C LEU A 64 16.18 1.08 -0.30
N SER A 65 16.16 0.07 -1.16
CA SER A 65 17.35 -0.75 -1.46
C SER A 65 18.44 -0.03 -2.27
N ASP A 66 18.08 1.09 -2.88
CA ASP A 66 18.97 1.92 -3.69
C ASP A 66 19.28 3.24 -2.94
N SER A 67 18.93 4.41 -3.51
CA SER A 67 19.05 5.71 -2.85
C SER A 67 17.67 6.30 -2.56
N PHE A 68 17.28 6.28 -1.28
CA PHE A 68 16.02 6.83 -0.84
C PHE A 68 15.97 8.37 -0.97
N THR A 69 15.05 8.84 -1.81
CA THR A 69 14.54 10.21 -1.78
C THR A 69 13.01 10.17 -1.92
N PRO A 70 12.27 11.13 -1.31
CA PRO A 70 10.82 11.22 -1.51
C PRO A 70 10.43 11.31 -2.99
N GLU A 71 11.25 12.00 -3.79
CA GLU A 71 11.11 12.13 -5.25
C GLU A 71 11.18 10.76 -5.94
N ASN A 72 12.19 9.93 -5.63
CA ASN A 72 12.34 8.60 -6.22
C ASN A 72 11.17 7.69 -5.84
N LEU A 73 10.66 7.83 -4.62
CA LEU A 73 9.53 7.05 -4.15
C LEU A 73 8.25 7.35 -4.94
N ILE A 74 7.90 8.64 -5.08
CA ILE A 74 6.70 9.01 -5.86
C ILE A 74 6.87 8.67 -7.35
N ASN A 75 8.09 8.80 -7.90
CA ASN A 75 8.39 8.39 -9.27
C ASN A 75 8.19 6.89 -9.48
N ARG A 76 8.63 6.05 -8.54
CA ARG A 76 8.37 4.60 -8.59
C ARG A 76 6.87 4.27 -8.52
N PHE A 77 6.09 5.03 -7.74
CA PHE A 77 4.63 4.87 -7.74
C PHE A 77 4.00 5.27 -9.06
N ILE A 78 4.48 6.34 -9.72
CA ILE A 78 4.05 6.74 -11.07
C ILE A 78 4.37 5.62 -12.08
N GLU A 79 5.55 5.02 -12.01
CA GLU A 79 5.93 3.88 -12.88
C GLU A 79 4.99 2.67 -12.67
N TYR A 80 4.68 2.33 -11.43
CA TYR A 80 3.74 1.26 -11.09
C TYR A 80 2.33 1.56 -11.59
N TYR A 81 1.90 2.81 -11.49
CA TYR A 81 0.63 3.27 -12.03
C TYR A 81 0.59 3.15 -13.56
N ARG A 82 1.59 3.67 -14.26
CA ARG A 82 1.71 3.62 -15.74
C ARG A 82 1.78 2.20 -16.29
N SER A 83 2.48 1.31 -15.58
CA SER A 83 2.58 -0.11 -15.95
C SER A 83 1.34 -0.93 -15.60
N ARG A 84 0.27 -0.29 -15.09
CA ARG A 84 -0.98 -0.93 -14.67
C ARG A 84 -0.76 -2.04 -13.63
N LYS A 85 0.28 -1.90 -12.80
CA LYS A 85 0.56 -2.82 -11.70
C LYS A 85 -0.27 -2.52 -10.47
N LEU A 86 -0.79 -1.29 -10.33
CA LEU A 86 -1.58 -0.89 -9.17
C LEU A 86 -3.05 -1.30 -9.29
N THR A 87 -3.58 -1.99 -8.28
CA THR A 87 -4.98 -2.43 -8.18
C THR A 87 -5.56 -2.03 -6.84
N GLY A 88 -6.72 -1.37 -6.80
CA GLY A 88 -7.35 -0.95 -5.53
C GLY A 88 -7.01 0.47 -5.07
N ILE A 89 -6.23 1.21 -5.87
CA ILE A 89 -5.67 2.50 -5.45
C ILE A 89 -6.70 3.48 -4.85
N GLY A 90 -6.43 3.90 -3.61
CA GLY A 90 -7.23 4.91 -2.93
C GLY A 90 -7.22 6.28 -3.63
N ALA A 91 -8.35 6.99 -3.58
CA ALA A 91 -8.52 8.26 -4.30
C ALA A 91 -7.49 9.35 -3.93
N SER A 92 -7.07 9.41 -2.67
CA SER A 92 -6.06 10.38 -2.22
C SER A 92 -4.66 10.04 -2.73
N THR A 93 -4.31 8.76 -2.75
CA THR A 93 -3.04 8.26 -3.32
C THR A 93 -3.00 8.48 -4.82
N LEU A 94 -4.08 8.15 -5.53
CA LEU A 94 -4.20 8.39 -6.96
C LEU A 94 -4.04 9.87 -7.30
N LYS A 95 -4.65 10.76 -6.53
CA LYS A 95 -4.48 12.20 -6.74
C LYS A 95 -3.02 12.65 -6.55
N ALA A 96 -2.33 12.15 -5.52
CA ALA A 96 -0.92 12.49 -5.34
C ALA A 96 -0.04 12.05 -6.52
N ILE A 97 -0.31 10.87 -7.09
CA ILE A 97 0.38 10.37 -8.28
C ILE A 97 0.10 11.27 -9.48
N LEU A 98 -1.18 11.58 -9.77
CA LEU A 98 -1.58 12.39 -10.92
C LEU A 98 -1.08 13.84 -10.83
N ASP A 99 -1.16 14.44 -9.64
CA ASP A 99 -0.64 15.79 -9.39
C ASP A 99 0.86 15.85 -9.67
N THR A 100 1.62 14.87 -9.14
CA THR A 100 3.07 14.80 -9.35
C THR A 100 3.40 14.53 -10.82
N GLU A 101 2.65 13.66 -11.49
CA GLU A 101 2.78 13.40 -12.93
C GLU A 101 2.51 14.65 -13.78
N ALA A 102 1.61 15.53 -13.33
CA ALA A 102 1.33 16.83 -13.96
C ALA A 102 2.41 17.89 -13.70
N GLY A 103 3.46 17.56 -12.93
CA GLY A 103 4.59 18.44 -12.65
C GLY A 103 4.50 19.24 -11.35
N LEU A 104 3.54 18.94 -10.47
CA LEU A 104 3.54 19.49 -9.11
C LEU A 104 4.66 18.86 -8.28
N HIS A 105 5.27 19.67 -7.42
CA HIS A 105 6.26 19.17 -6.48
C HIS A 105 5.61 18.17 -5.51
N TRP A 106 6.27 17.03 -5.24
CA TRP A 106 5.71 15.92 -4.46
C TRP A 106 5.18 16.33 -3.08
N SER A 107 5.78 17.35 -2.44
CA SER A 107 5.34 17.83 -1.13
C SER A 107 4.05 18.64 -1.15
N GLN A 108 3.63 19.09 -2.34
CA GLN A 108 2.40 19.86 -2.57
C GLN A 108 1.32 19.03 -3.29
N ALA A 109 1.67 17.81 -3.72
CA ALA A 109 0.78 16.90 -4.41
C ALA A 109 -0.19 16.20 -3.43
N GLY A 110 -1.41 15.92 -3.89
CA GLY A 110 -2.41 15.17 -3.15
C GLY A 110 -3.59 16.00 -2.65
N ARG A 111 -4.34 15.43 -1.71
CA ARG A 111 -5.45 16.12 -1.03
C ARG A 111 -4.94 16.75 0.26
N ILE A 112 -5.60 17.81 0.70
CA ILE A 112 -5.31 18.51 1.95
C ILE A 112 -6.50 18.39 2.92
N GLY A 113 -6.23 18.57 4.22
CA GLY A 113 -7.25 18.50 5.27
C GLY A 113 -7.81 17.09 5.48
N GLU A 114 -9.08 17.00 5.86
CA GLU A 114 -9.74 15.73 6.23
C GLU A 114 -9.77 14.70 5.09
N PHE A 115 -9.78 15.17 3.84
CA PHE A 115 -9.74 14.28 2.66
C PHE A 115 -8.38 13.60 2.43
N ALA A 116 -7.35 13.98 3.20
CA ALA A 116 -6.02 13.36 3.17
C ALA A 116 -5.84 12.25 4.22
N ALA A 117 -6.77 12.09 5.17
CA ALA A 117 -6.66 11.18 6.32
C ALA A 117 -6.93 9.70 5.98
N GLY A 118 -6.58 9.26 4.77
CA GLY A 118 -6.68 7.86 4.36
C GLY A 118 -5.57 6.99 4.94
N ASN A 119 -5.77 5.67 4.93
CA ASN A 119 -4.78 4.67 5.35
C ASN A 119 -3.62 4.47 4.34
N GLY A 120 -3.67 5.12 3.18
CA GLY A 120 -2.73 5.00 2.05
C GLY A 120 -1.24 5.05 2.42
N GLY A 121 -0.87 5.84 3.42
CA GLY A 121 0.50 5.91 3.93
C GLY A 121 0.81 4.84 4.99
N ALA A 122 -0.15 4.53 5.85
CA ALA A 122 0.03 3.62 6.97
C ALA A 122 0.17 2.15 6.53
N MET A 123 -0.60 1.73 5.52
CA MET A 123 -0.60 0.35 5.02
C MET A 123 0.77 -0.12 4.47
N ARG A 124 1.64 0.84 4.09
CA ARG A 124 2.93 0.58 3.44
C ARG A 124 4.15 1.04 4.23
N ILE A 125 4.00 1.37 5.52
CA ILE A 125 5.08 1.97 6.32
C ILE A 125 6.15 0.96 6.76
N ALA A 126 5.83 -0.34 6.74
CA ALA A 126 6.68 -1.39 7.32
C ALA A 126 8.14 -1.35 6.84
N PRO A 127 8.47 -1.18 5.54
CA PRO A 127 9.85 -1.15 5.07
C PRO A 127 10.71 -0.06 5.73
N PHE A 128 10.14 1.11 6.01
CA PHE A 128 10.84 2.22 6.67
C PHE A 128 11.28 1.88 8.09
N ALA A 129 10.46 1.12 8.84
CA ALA A 129 10.77 0.73 10.20
C ALA A 129 12.02 -0.17 10.27
N PHE A 130 12.15 -1.09 9.30
CA PHE A 130 13.33 -1.95 9.20
C PHE A 130 14.56 -1.20 8.69
N PHE A 131 14.37 -0.33 7.69
CA PHE A 131 15.45 0.49 7.12
C PHE A 131 16.11 1.39 8.18
N LEU A 132 15.31 2.14 8.95
CA LEU A 132 15.82 3.01 10.02
C LEU A 132 16.62 2.23 11.08
N ARG A 133 16.17 1.01 11.41
CA ARG A 133 16.86 0.16 12.37
C ARG A 133 18.20 -0.33 11.85
N TYR A 134 18.30 -0.68 10.57
CA TYR A 134 19.55 -1.06 9.92
C TYR A 134 20.56 0.09 9.98
N TYR A 135 20.18 1.29 9.50
CA TYR A 135 21.06 2.47 9.52
C TYR A 135 21.53 2.85 10.91
N LYS A 136 20.65 2.82 11.91
CA LYS A 136 21.03 3.13 13.30
C LYS A 136 22.04 2.12 13.84
N THR A 137 21.95 0.86 13.44
CA THR A 137 22.87 -0.20 13.89
C THR A 137 24.23 -0.09 13.21
N GLU A 138 24.27 0.21 11.91
CA GLU A 138 25.53 0.42 11.17
C GLU A 138 26.26 1.69 11.60
N CYS A 139 25.53 2.77 11.87
CA CYS A 139 26.11 4.02 12.40
C CYS A 139 26.70 3.82 13.82
N LEU A 140 26.07 2.98 14.65
CA LEU A 140 26.61 2.60 15.96
C LEU A 140 27.79 1.61 15.89
N ARG A 141 27.97 0.90 14.78
CA ARG A 141 29.10 -0.02 14.55
C ARG A 141 30.32 0.66 13.91
N SER A 142 30.12 1.83 13.31
CA SER A 142 31.16 2.63 12.67
C SER A 142 31.71 3.76 13.56
N MET A 143 31.20 3.88 14.79
CA MET A 143 31.77 4.64 15.91
C MET A 143 32.54 3.71 16.85
#